data_AF-A0A4U0TKG9-F1
#
_entry.id   AF-A0A4U0TKG9-F1
#
_cell.length_a   1.000
_cell.length_b   1.000
_cell.length_c   1.000
_cell.angle_alpha   90.00
_cell.angle_beta   90.00
_cell.angle_gamma   90.00
#
_symmetry.space_group_name_H-M   'P 1'
#
loop_
_entity.id
_entity.type
_entity.pdbx_description
1 polymer ?
#
loop_
_entity_poly.entity_id
_entity_poly.type
_entity_poly.pdbx_seq_one_letter_code
_entity_poly.pdbx_strand_id
1 'polypeptide(L)'
;MAALFGIIGLFVIPETSAARILQLRAKELCYETKIWALHAKADKNRITFHTIRTIYFIRPFVMLVHEPILALVTAYMSYLYGILYLMFEAYPISFHEDRGWSLGVAALPFCSFLIGVGMGGGMMACSTATNFKRAFIKHGEAIPEERLPPMIVGAIILPIALFWLAWTSMPSVIRVPQVIASAFLGMSCLVTFWQGVNYIIDCYGLYANSAIAANTFIRSIFGAVFPLFARKMYYGLGVQ
;
A
#
# COMPACT_ATOMS: atom_id res chain seq x y z
N MET A 1 -6.04 -1.54 -18.73
CA MET A 1 -4.84 -0.71 -18.56
C MET A 1 -3.59 -1.54 -18.19
N ALA A 2 -3.53 -2.24 -17.05
CA ALA A 2 -2.32 -2.95 -16.61
C ALA A 2 -1.80 -4.02 -17.60
N ALA A 3 -2.68 -4.82 -18.21
CA ALA A 3 -2.28 -5.85 -19.18
C ALA A 3 -1.62 -5.26 -20.45
N LEU A 4 -2.11 -4.12 -20.93
CA LEU A 4 -1.62 -3.47 -22.14
C LEU A 4 -0.21 -2.89 -21.92
N PHE A 5 0.00 -2.18 -20.81
CA PHE A 5 1.34 -1.71 -20.41
C PHE A 5 2.29 -2.87 -20.09
N GLY A 6 1.78 -3.96 -19.51
CA GLY A 6 2.57 -5.16 -19.23
C GLY A 6 3.09 -5.83 -20.51
N ILE A 7 2.26 -5.95 -21.54
CA ILE A 7 2.66 -6.52 -22.84
C ILE A 7 3.73 -5.65 -23.51
N ILE A 8 3.54 -4.32 -23.54
CA ILE A 8 4.54 -3.40 -24.11
C ILE A 8 5.85 -3.49 -23.32
N GLY A 9 5.78 -3.52 -22.00
CA GLY A 9 6.95 -3.66 -21.13
C GLY A 9 7.74 -4.95 -21.40
N LEU A 10 7.07 -6.05 -21.73
CA LEU A 10 7.70 -7.34 -22.02
C LEU A 10 8.62 -7.29 -23.26
N PHE A 11 8.30 -6.46 -24.25
CA PHE A 11 9.10 -6.30 -25.45
C PHE A 11 10.16 -5.18 -25.35
N VAL A 12 9.87 -4.13 -24.58
CA VAL A 12 10.72 -2.93 -24.51
C VAL A 12 11.76 -3.02 -23.39
N ILE A 13 11.42 -3.66 -22.27
CA ILE A 13 12.27 -3.66 -21.08
C ILE A 13 13.20 -4.88 -21.13
N PRO A 14 14.53 -4.68 -21.14
CA PRO A 14 15.47 -5.79 -21.09
C PRO A 14 15.36 -6.51 -19.74
N GLU A 15 15.60 -7.82 -19.73
CA GLU A 15 15.59 -8.64 -18.51
C GLU A 15 16.55 -8.08 -17.46
N THR A 16 16.03 -7.64 -16.32
CA THR A 16 16.80 -7.01 -15.23
C THR A 16 17.11 -7.96 -14.08
N SER A 17 16.54 -9.17 -14.06
CA SER A 17 16.79 -10.12 -12.98
C SER A 17 18.25 -10.58 -13.00
N ALA A 18 19.02 -10.17 -11.98
CA ALA A 18 20.42 -10.56 -11.82
C ALA A 18 20.61 -12.09 -11.86
N ALA A 19 19.67 -12.83 -11.25
CA ALA A 19 19.67 -14.30 -11.29
C ALA A 19 19.52 -14.83 -12.71
N ARG A 20 18.60 -14.25 -13.51
CA ARG A 20 18.36 -14.67 -14.90
C ARG A 20 19.53 -14.30 -15.81
N ILE A 21 20.10 -13.11 -15.64
CA ILE A 21 21.30 -12.69 -16.39
C ILE A 21 22.45 -13.66 -16.10
N LEU A 22 22.62 -14.08 -14.84
CA LEU A 22 23.64 -15.07 -14.47
C LEU A 22 23.40 -16.44 -15.12
N GLN A 23 22.13 -16.87 -15.23
CA GLN A 23 21.77 -18.11 -15.93
C GLN A 23 22.10 -18.03 -17.43
N LEU A 24 21.79 -16.89 -18.07
CA LEU A 24 22.09 -16.68 -19.48
C LEU A 24 23.60 -16.69 -19.73
N ARG A 25 24.37 -15.95 -18.92
CA ARG A 25 25.84 -15.94 -19.01
C ARG A 25 26.46 -17.30 -18.71
N ALA A 26 25.98 -18.00 -17.68
CA ALA A 26 26.46 -19.35 -17.35
C ALA A 26 26.22 -20.33 -18.51
N LYS A 27 25.07 -20.21 -19.19
CA LYS A 27 24.74 -21.00 -20.37
C LYS A 27 25.67 -20.67 -21.55
N GLU A 28 25.95 -19.40 -21.80
CA GLU A 28 26.88 -18.94 -22.84
C GLU A 28 28.30 -19.47 -22.61
N LEU A 29 28.82 -19.31 -21.38
CA LEU A 29 30.11 -19.88 -20.95
C LEU A 29 30.18 -21.40 -21.08
N CYS A 30 29.08 -22.11 -20.82
CA CYS A 30 28.96 -23.55 -21.02
C CYS A 30 29.21 -23.95 -22.48
N TYR A 31 28.66 -23.19 -23.44
CA TYR A 31 28.85 -23.43 -24.86
C TYR A 31 30.27 -23.11 -25.34
N GLU A 32 30.87 -22.02 -24.85
CA GLU A 32 32.23 -21.62 -25.22
C GLU A 32 33.29 -22.60 -24.69
N THR A 33 33.19 -22.97 -23.41
CA THR A 33 34.18 -23.82 -22.74
C THR A 33 33.95 -25.32 -22.98
N LYS A 34 32.76 -25.70 -23.48
CA LYS A 34 32.27 -27.10 -23.57
C LYS A 34 32.26 -27.84 -22.23
N ILE A 35 32.29 -27.12 -21.10
CA ILE A 35 32.22 -27.68 -19.75
C ILE A 35 30.76 -27.63 -19.28
N TRP A 36 30.03 -28.72 -19.49
CA TRP A 36 28.60 -28.85 -19.13
C TRP A 36 28.32 -28.87 -17.62
N ALA A 37 29.34 -28.82 -16.78
CA ALA A 37 29.22 -28.78 -15.32
C ALA A 37 28.97 -27.35 -14.77
N LEU A 38 29.15 -26.31 -15.59
CA LEU A 38 28.93 -24.91 -15.20
C LEU A 38 27.42 -24.62 -15.08
N HIS A 39 26.98 -24.29 -13.87
CA HIS A 39 25.60 -23.96 -13.56
C HIS A 39 25.52 -22.70 -12.69
N ALA A 40 24.54 -21.84 -12.95
CA ALA A 40 24.28 -20.71 -12.06
C ALA A 40 23.67 -21.23 -10.75
N LYS A 41 23.88 -20.51 -9.63
CA LYS A 41 23.24 -20.84 -8.34
C LYS A 41 21.71 -20.88 -8.45
N ALA A 42 21.14 -20.10 -9.36
CA ALA A 42 19.71 -20.09 -9.67
C ALA A 42 19.21 -21.36 -10.40
N ASP A 43 20.08 -22.09 -11.12
CA ASP A 43 19.72 -23.32 -11.83
C ASP A 43 19.51 -24.52 -10.90
N LYS A 44 20.03 -24.46 -9.67
CA LYS A 44 19.81 -25.49 -8.64
C LYS A 44 18.34 -25.56 -8.18
N ASN A 45 17.60 -24.46 -8.27
CA ASN A 45 16.20 -24.38 -7.90
C ASN A 45 15.33 -24.34 -9.15
N ARG A 46 15.16 -25.49 -9.82
CA ARG A 46 14.23 -25.59 -10.96
C ARG A 46 12.83 -25.21 -10.50
N ILE A 47 12.24 -24.24 -11.20
CA ILE A 47 10.89 -23.75 -10.92
C ILE A 47 9.89 -24.80 -11.41
N THR A 48 9.61 -25.82 -10.60
CA THR A 48 8.57 -26.81 -10.87
C THR A 48 7.19 -26.20 -10.64
N PHE A 49 6.14 -26.68 -11.32
CA PHE A 49 4.77 -26.21 -11.12
C PHE A 49 4.32 -26.32 -9.64
N HIS A 50 4.77 -27.37 -8.94
CA HIS A 50 4.60 -27.52 -7.49
C HIS A 50 5.28 -26.39 -6.69
N THR A 51 6.50 -26.01 -7.09
CA THR A 51 7.28 -24.93 -6.49
C THR A 51 6.58 -23.57 -6.69
N ILE A 52 6.03 -23.32 -7.89
CA ILE A 52 5.23 -22.12 -8.17
C ILE A 52 4.02 -22.07 -7.26
N ARG A 53 3.22 -23.14 -7.20
CA ARG A 53 2.05 -23.21 -6.31
C ARG A 53 2.42 -22.91 -4.86
N THR A 54 3.48 -23.53 -4.37
CA THR A 54 3.89 -23.39 -2.97
C THR A 54 4.40 -21.99 -2.65
N ILE A 55 5.20 -21.39 -3.55
CA ILE A 55 5.79 -20.05 -3.34
C ILE A 55 4.74 -18.93 -3.48
N TYR A 56 3.81 -19.04 -4.42
CA TYR A 56 2.87 -17.95 -4.72
C TYR A 56 1.52 -18.09 -4.00
N PHE A 57 1.03 -19.31 -3.76
CA PHE A 57 -0.28 -19.51 -3.12
C PHE A 57 -0.21 -19.92 -1.66
N ILE A 58 0.85 -20.61 -1.21
CA ILE A 58 0.90 -21.15 0.16
C ILE A 58 1.76 -20.25 1.05
N ARG A 59 2.98 -19.92 0.61
CA ARG A 59 3.95 -19.13 1.39
C ARG A 59 3.40 -17.79 1.91
N PRO A 60 2.63 -16.98 1.15
CA PRO A 60 2.09 -15.71 1.66
C PRO A 60 1.22 -15.89 2.91
N PHE A 61 0.34 -16.90 2.92
CA PHE A 61 -0.54 -17.18 4.07
C PHE A 61 0.22 -17.83 5.23
N VAL A 62 1.19 -18.71 4.94
CA VAL A 62 2.06 -19.28 5.97
C VAL A 62 2.85 -18.20 6.67
N MET A 63 3.44 -17.26 5.91
CA MET A 63 4.13 -16.09 6.44
C MET A 63 3.19 -15.24 7.29
N LEU A 64 1.97 -14.96 6.84
CA LEU A 64 1.00 -14.20 7.62
C LEU A 64 0.67 -14.85 8.98
N VAL A 65 0.63 -16.19 9.05
CA VAL A 65 0.32 -16.91 10.30
C VAL A 65 1.54 -17.05 11.21
N HIS A 66 2.74 -17.27 10.65
CA HIS A 66 3.96 -17.50 11.44
C HIS A 66 4.67 -16.21 11.83
N GLU A 67 4.52 -15.13 11.05
CA GLU A 67 5.17 -13.84 11.28
C GLU A 67 4.18 -12.85 11.89
N PRO A 68 4.15 -12.68 13.22
CA PRO A 68 3.16 -11.82 13.89
C PRO A 68 3.29 -10.35 13.48
N ILE A 69 4.50 -9.89 13.16
CA ILE A 69 4.75 -8.51 12.71
C ILE A 69 4.02 -8.26 11.37
N LEU A 70 4.15 -9.18 10.41
CA LEU A 70 3.45 -9.08 9.13
C LEU A 70 1.93 -9.12 9.31
N ALA A 71 1.43 -9.98 10.21
CA ALA A 71 0.00 -10.05 10.52
C ALA A 71 -0.54 -8.72 11.05
N LEU A 72 0.14 -8.11 12.02
CA LEU A 72 -0.27 -6.85 12.65
C LEU A 72 -0.22 -5.68 11.67
N VAL A 73 0.86 -5.55 10.89
CA VAL A 73 0.99 -4.50 9.88
C VAL A 73 -0.06 -4.69 8.79
N THR A 74 -0.28 -5.92 8.32
CA THR A 74 -1.31 -6.21 7.32
C THR A 74 -2.71 -5.91 7.83
N ALA A 75 -3.04 -6.30 9.07
CA ALA A 75 -4.33 -6.02 9.68
C ALA A 75 -4.57 -4.51 9.79
N TYR A 76 -3.56 -3.76 10.27
CA TYR A 76 -3.64 -2.30 10.36
C TYR A 76 -3.81 -1.65 8.99
N MET A 77 -3.00 -2.02 7.99
CA MET A 77 -3.14 -1.50 6.63
C MET A 77 -4.48 -1.86 5.98
N SER A 78 -5.01 -3.05 6.27
CA SER A 78 -6.31 -3.49 5.78
C SER A 78 -7.45 -2.70 6.42
N TYR A 79 -7.35 -2.39 7.72
CA TYR A 79 -8.28 -1.51 8.42
C TYR A 79 -8.31 -0.09 7.83
N LEU A 80 -7.14 0.51 7.60
CA LEU A 80 -7.03 1.84 6.95
C LEU A 80 -7.67 1.85 5.57
N TYR A 81 -7.46 0.78 4.81
CA TYR A 81 -8.05 0.65 3.48
C TYR A 81 -9.57 0.48 3.56
N GLY A 82 -10.07 -0.29 4.53
CA GLY A 82 -11.50 -0.39 4.82
C GLY A 82 -12.12 0.98 5.13
N ILE A 83 -11.49 1.79 5.98
CA ILE A 83 -11.92 3.17 6.26
C ILE A 83 -11.96 4.01 4.99
N LEU A 84 -10.90 3.96 4.16
CA LEU A 84 -10.85 4.70 2.90
C LEU A 84 -12.07 4.38 2.01
N TYR A 85 -12.44 3.11 1.94
CA TYR A 85 -13.61 2.68 1.18
C TYR A 85 -14.94 3.10 1.83
N LEU A 86 -15.04 3.06 3.17
CA LEU A 86 -16.20 3.62 3.87
C LEU A 86 -16.37 5.11 3.60
N MET A 87 -15.28 5.86 3.48
CA MET A 87 -15.33 7.29 3.19
C MET A 87 -15.91 7.55 1.79
N PHE A 88 -15.62 6.70 0.79
CA PHE A 88 -16.23 6.82 -0.54
C PHE A 88 -17.76 6.78 -0.52
N GLU A 89 -18.34 6.01 0.40
CA GLU A 89 -19.79 5.97 0.63
C GLU A 89 -20.28 7.13 1.54
N ALA A 90 -19.46 7.53 2.52
CA ALA A 90 -19.80 8.59 3.46
C ALA A 90 -19.92 9.97 2.81
N TYR A 91 -19.06 10.28 1.82
CA TYR A 91 -19.06 11.59 1.15
C TYR A 91 -20.39 11.90 0.43
N PRO A 92 -20.93 11.01 -0.43
CA PRO A 92 -22.27 11.19 -0.99
C PRO A 92 -23.33 11.36 0.09
N ILE A 93 -23.36 10.52 1.13
CA ILE A 93 -24.40 10.61 2.17
C ILE A 93 -24.33 11.97 2.90
N SER A 94 -23.16 12.39 3.35
CA SER A 94 -23.00 13.64 4.11
C SER A 94 -23.19 14.91 3.27
N PHE A 95 -22.73 14.93 2.01
CA PHE A 95 -22.79 16.14 1.19
C PHE A 95 -24.04 16.19 0.29
N HIS A 96 -24.47 15.07 -0.29
CA HIS A 96 -25.66 15.02 -1.14
C HIS A 96 -26.95 14.86 -0.32
N GLU A 97 -27.03 13.87 0.56
CA GLU A 97 -28.28 13.55 1.27
C GLU A 97 -28.54 14.53 2.44
N ASP A 98 -27.56 14.76 3.32
CA ASP A 98 -27.77 15.65 4.49
C ASP A 98 -27.75 17.14 4.13
N ARG A 99 -26.86 17.56 3.22
CA ARG A 99 -26.66 18.98 2.86
C ARG A 99 -27.35 19.40 1.55
N GLY A 100 -27.94 18.46 0.80
CA GLY A 100 -28.71 18.74 -0.41
C GLY A 100 -27.87 19.21 -1.61
N TRP A 101 -26.57 18.92 -1.67
CA TRP A 101 -25.72 19.35 -2.79
C TRP A 101 -26.04 18.60 -4.08
N SER A 102 -25.77 19.21 -5.23
CA SER A 102 -25.82 18.47 -6.50
C SER A 102 -24.71 17.41 -6.54
N LEU A 103 -24.96 16.30 -7.24
CA LEU A 103 -24.07 15.14 -7.26
C LEU A 103 -22.62 15.48 -7.67
N GLY A 104 -22.45 16.42 -8.60
CA GLY A 104 -21.13 16.88 -9.04
C GLY A 104 -20.38 17.69 -7.98
N VAL A 105 -21.08 18.51 -7.21
CA VAL A 105 -20.49 19.33 -6.13
C VAL A 105 -20.16 18.47 -4.91
N ALA A 106 -20.95 17.43 -4.64
CA ALA A 106 -20.69 16.45 -3.58
C ALA A 106 -19.37 15.67 -3.78
N ALA A 107 -18.80 15.65 -4.98
CA ALA A 107 -17.50 15.04 -5.26
C ALA A 107 -16.30 15.97 -5.01
N LEU A 108 -16.49 17.29 -4.85
CA LEU A 108 -15.40 18.25 -4.60
C LEU A 108 -14.52 17.94 -3.38
N PRO A 109 -15.03 17.38 -2.26
CA PRO A 109 -14.20 16.94 -1.14
C PRO A 109 -13.11 15.93 -1.54
N PHE A 110 -13.32 15.12 -2.58
CA PHE A 110 -12.27 14.24 -3.11
C PHE A 110 -11.07 15.00 -3.67
N CYS A 111 -11.26 16.20 -4.22
CA CYS A 111 -10.14 17.05 -4.62
C CYS A 111 -9.31 17.48 -3.41
N SER A 112 -9.96 17.75 -2.27
CA SER A 112 -9.26 18.06 -1.02
C SER A 112 -8.48 16.86 -0.49
N PHE A 113 -9.06 15.67 -0.57
CA PHE A 113 -8.37 14.41 -0.28
C PHE A 113 -7.11 14.25 -1.15
N LEU A 114 -7.18 14.54 -2.46
CA LEU A 114 -6.03 14.50 -3.36
C LEU A 114 -4.94 15.52 -3.00
N ILE A 115 -5.32 16.72 -2.55
CA ILE A 115 -4.35 17.71 -2.03
C ILE A 115 -3.65 17.15 -0.79
N GLY A 116 -4.41 16.52 0.11
CA GLY A 116 -3.87 15.81 1.27
C GLY A 116 -2.86 14.72 0.91
N VAL A 117 -3.17 13.91 -0.11
CA VAL A 117 -2.25 12.93 -0.68
C VAL A 117 -0.95 13.62 -1.15
N GLY A 118 -1.04 14.76 -1.86
CA GLY A 118 0.13 15.54 -2.25
C GLY A 118 0.99 15.99 -1.06
N MET A 119 0.35 16.50 0.01
CA MET A 119 1.03 16.90 1.24
C MET A 119 1.72 15.71 1.93
N GLY A 120 1.06 14.55 1.95
CA GLY A 120 1.62 13.30 2.48
C GLY A 120 2.85 12.85 1.69
N GLY A 121 2.80 12.94 0.37
CA GLY A 121 3.93 12.66 -0.51
C GLY A 121 5.12 13.59 -0.24
N GLY A 122 4.85 14.89 -0.05
CA GLY A 122 5.87 15.87 0.36
C GLY A 122 6.53 15.51 1.69
N MET A 123 5.74 15.17 2.70
CA MET A 123 6.25 14.73 4.00
C MET A 123 7.14 13.49 3.90
N MET A 124 6.73 12.50 3.10
CA MET A 124 7.51 11.29 2.85
C MET A 124 8.82 11.59 2.13
N ALA A 125 8.80 12.48 1.14
CA ALA A 125 9.99 12.91 0.41
C ALA A 125 10.98 13.62 1.35
N CYS A 126 10.50 14.54 2.19
CA CYS A 126 11.32 15.19 3.22
C CYS A 126 11.95 14.17 4.18
N SER A 127 11.15 13.25 4.72
CA SER A 127 11.62 12.22 5.66
C SER A 127 12.67 11.29 5.02
N THR A 128 12.50 10.95 3.74
CA THR A 128 13.47 10.14 2.98
C THR A 128 14.77 10.92 2.74
N ALA A 129 14.67 12.21 2.39
CA ALA A 129 15.83 13.05 2.11
C ALA A 129 16.67 13.37 3.35
N THR A 130 16.07 13.42 4.54
CA THR A 130 16.76 13.73 5.80
C THR A 130 17.10 12.49 6.61
N ASN A 131 16.10 11.81 7.17
CA ASN A 131 16.29 10.75 8.17
C ASN A 131 16.83 9.48 7.52
N PHE A 132 16.18 9.02 6.45
CA PHE A 132 16.58 7.79 5.77
C PHE A 132 17.97 7.91 5.14
N LYS A 133 18.25 9.05 4.48
CA LYS A 133 19.59 9.31 3.91
C LYS A 133 20.68 9.37 4.99
N ARG A 134 20.42 10.01 6.14
CA ARG A 134 21.37 10.07 7.26
C ARG A 134 21.62 8.69 7.87
N ALA A 135 20.57 7.91 8.09
CA ALA A 135 20.68 6.55 8.61
C ALA A 135 21.44 5.63 7.64
N PHE A 136 21.15 5.72 6.34
CA PHE A 136 21.85 4.96 5.31
C PHE A 136 23.35 5.31 5.23
N ILE A 137 23.69 6.60 5.31
CA ILE A 137 25.10 7.04 5.33
C ILE A 137 25.81 6.56 6.60
N LYS A 138 25.11 6.49 7.73
CA LYS A 138 25.68 6.10 9.03
C LYS A 138 25.86 4.59 9.18
N HIS A 139 24.92 3.79 8.67
CA HIS A 139 24.88 2.34 8.89
C HIS A 139 25.20 1.50 7.65
N GLY A 140 25.25 2.11 6.45
CA GLY A 140 25.58 1.42 5.20
C GLY A 140 24.47 0.52 4.64
N GLU A 141 23.35 0.36 5.36
CA GLU A 141 22.21 -0.48 4.98
C GLU A 141 20.89 0.27 5.20
N ALA A 142 19.83 -0.18 4.51
CA ALA A 142 18.48 0.35 4.67
C ALA A 142 17.87 -0.23 5.96
N ILE A 143 17.77 0.59 7.00
CA ILE A 143 17.15 0.23 8.28
C ILE A 143 15.62 0.36 8.14
N PRO A 144 14.84 -0.74 8.20
CA PRO A 144 13.39 -0.69 8.03
C PRO A 144 12.69 0.22 9.05
N GLU A 145 13.22 0.31 10.27
CA GLU A 145 12.64 1.07 11.38
C GLU A 145 12.62 2.58 11.11
N GLU A 146 13.49 3.10 10.26
CA GLU A 146 13.50 4.51 9.84
C GLU A 146 12.26 4.88 9.00
N ARG A 147 11.49 3.89 8.54
CA ARG A 147 10.19 4.07 7.88
C ARG A 147 9.05 4.28 8.87
N LEU A 148 9.21 3.88 10.14
CA LEU A 148 8.16 3.95 11.16
C LEU A 148 7.84 5.37 11.65
N PRO A 149 8.79 6.31 11.85
CA PRO A 149 8.48 7.65 12.32
C PRO A 149 7.42 8.40 11.48
N PRO A 150 7.50 8.48 10.15
CA PRO A 150 6.43 9.09 9.36
C PRO A 150 5.11 8.29 9.45
N MET A 151 5.18 6.95 9.54
CA MET A 151 3.99 6.11 9.72
C MET A 151 3.25 6.40 11.04
N ILE A 152 3.98 6.64 12.13
CA ILE A 152 3.43 7.02 13.44
C ILE A 152 2.72 8.37 13.36
N VAL A 153 3.32 9.36 12.69
CA VAL A 153 2.68 10.66 12.50
C VAL A 153 1.38 10.50 11.71
N GLY A 154 1.40 9.74 10.63
CA GLY A 154 0.18 9.41 9.87
C GLY A 154 -0.87 8.71 10.75
N ALA A 155 -0.46 7.78 11.60
CA ALA A 155 -1.33 7.04 12.51
C ALA A 155 -2.01 7.94 13.56
N ILE A 156 -1.35 9.01 14.02
CA ILE A 156 -1.92 9.99 14.95
C ILE A 156 -2.87 10.95 14.23
N ILE A 157 -2.52 11.37 13.02
CA ILE A 157 -3.37 12.28 12.23
C ILE A 157 -4.68 11.59 11.82
N LEU A 158 -4.68 10.27 11.60
CA LEU A 158 -5.88 9.53 11.17
C LEU A 158 -7.09 9.70 12.11
N PRO A 159 -7.01 9.33 13.40
CA PRO A 159 -8.15 9.48 14.31
C PRO A 159 -8.55 10.95 14.46
N ILE A 160 -7.59 11.87 14.51
CA ILE A 160 -7.87 13.31 14.59
C ILE A 160 -8.70 13.74 13.38
N ALA A 161 -8.32 13.33 12.18
CA ALA A 161 -9.04 13.65 10.95
C ALA A 161 -10.43 12.99 10.91
N LEU A 162 -10.57 11.74 11.38
CA LEU A 162 -11.87 11.04 11.45
C LEU A 162 -12.82 11.69 12.44
N PHE A 163 -12.36 12.02 13.65
CA PHE A 163 -13.16 12.74 14.64
C PHE A 163 -13.55 14.13 14.15
N TRP A 164 -12.63 14.84 13.50
CA TRP A 164 -12.92 16.15 12.90
C TRP A 164 -13.98 16.01 11.80
N LEU A 165 -13.87 15.01 10.93
CA LEU A 165 -14.85 14.75 9.87
C LEU A 165 -16.24 14.45 10.44
N ALA A 166 -16.33 13.54 11.43
CA ALA A 166 -17.60 13.18 12.08
C ALA A 166 -18.25 14.40 12.76
N TRP A 167 -17.47 15.15 13.57
CA TRP A 167 -17.95 16.33 14.28
C TRP A 167 -18.49 17.43 13.34
N THR A 168 -17.89 17.56 12.15
CA THR A 168 -18.26 18.60 11.17
C THR A 168 -19.30 18.13 10.15
N SER A 169 -19.77 16.88 10.27
CA SER A 169 -20.81 16.29 9.43
C SER A 169 -22.20 16.89 9.71
N MET A 170 -22.41 17.48 10.89
CA MET A 170 -23.68 18.13 11.24
C MET A 170 -24.07 19.24 10.23
N PRO A 171 -25.34 19.27 9.73
CA PRO A 171 -25.80 20.28 8.78
C PRO A 171 -25.65 21.73 9.28
N SER A 172 -25.65 21.93 10.60
CA SER A 172 -25.49 23.22 11.27
C SER A 172 -24.09 23.82 11.15
N VAL A 173 -23.07 23.01 10.88
CA VAL A 173 -21.66 23.45 10.80
C VAL A 173 -21.32 23.88 9.38
N ILE A 174 -20.50 24.94 9.26
CA ILE A 174 -19.94 25.41 7.99
C ILE A 174 -19.18 24.25 7.31
N ARG A 175 -19.23 24.22 5.98
CA ARG A 175 -18.77 23.09 5.15
C ARG A 175 -17.23 23.00 5.04
N VAL A 176 -16.55 24.13 5.21
CA VAL A 176 -15.10 24.27 5.04
C VAL A 176 -14.29 23.36 6.00
N PRO A 177 -14.60 23.30 7.31
CA PRO A 177 -13.98 22.35 8.23
C PRO A 177 -14.00 20.88 7.78
N GLN A 178 -15.11 20.41 7.21
CA GLN A 178 -15.25 19.02 6.76
C GLN A 178 -14.37 18.73 5.54
N VAL A 179 -14.24 19.71 4.64
CA VAL A 179 -13.32 19.62 3.49
C VAL A 179 -11.87 19.61 3.97
N ILE A 180 -11.50 20.45 4.95
CA ILE A 180 -10.14 20.45 5.51
C ILE A 180 -9.81 19.11 6.20
N ALA A 181 -10.74 18.55 6.96
CA ALA A 181 -10.57 17.24 7.57
C ALA A 181 -10.31 16.14 6.51
N SER A 182 -10.95 16.24 5.35
CA SER A 182 -10.75 15.34 4.22
C SER A 182 -9.31 15.38 3.67
N ALA A 183 -8.66 16.56 3.65
CA ALA A 183 -7.25 16.67 3.28
C ALA A 183 -6.33 16.00 4.31
N PHE A 184 -6.54 16.22 5.60
CA PHE A 184 -5.74 15.56 6.64
C PHE A 184 -5.92 14.03 6.62
N LEU A 185 -7.12 13.56 6.31
CA LEU A 185 -7.42 12.15 6.13
C LEU A 185 -6.64 11.58 4.93
N GLY A 186 -6.64 12.26 3.78
CA GLY A 186 -5.85 11.86 2.61
C GLY A 186 -4.33 11.82 2.87
N MET A 187 -3.82 12.81 3.60
CA MET A 187 -2.42 12.86 4.03
C MET A 187 -2.07 11.65 4.90
N SER A 188 -2.87 11.40 5.95
CA SER A 188 -2.68 10.28 6.87
C SER A 188 -2.74 8.93 6.14
N CYS A 189 -3.77 8.71 5.33
CA CYS A 189 -3.94 7.46 4.57
C CYS A 189 -2.73 7.18 3.68
N LEU A 190 -2.22 8.18 2.94
CA LEU A 190 -1.07 7.97 2.07
C LEU A 190 0.19 7.65 2.86
N VAL A 191 0.52 8.48 3.86
CA VAL A 191 1.77 8.35 4.62
C VAL A 191 1.82 6.99 5.31
N THR A 192 0.76 6.60 6.00
CA THR A 192 0.72 5.32 6.71
C THR A 192 0.71 4.13 5.76
N PHE A 193 -0.01 4.22 4.64
CA PHE A 193 -0.08 3.13 3.67
C PHE A 193 1.26 2.90 2.97
N TRP A 194 1.85 3.95 2.39
CA TRP A 194 3.08 3.79 1.62
C TRP A 194 4.27 3.42 2.51
N GLN A 195 4.38 4.01 3.70
CA GLN A 195 5.44 3.62 4.64
C GLN A 195 5.27 2.20 5.14
N GLY A 196 4.03 1.73 5.35
CA GLY A 196 3.75 0.33 5.66
C GLY A 196 4.19 -0.64 4.57
N VAL A 197 3.96 -0.31 3.28
CA VAL A 197 4.46 -1.13 2.16
C VAL A 197 5.99 -1.15 2.14
N ASN A 198 6.63 0.01 2.27
CA ASN A 198 8.10 0.10 2.28
C ASN A 198 8.72 -0.66 3.46
N TYR A 199 8.10 -0.60 4.63
CA TYR A 199 8.52 -1.37 5.80
C TYR A 199 8.48 -2.88 5.53
N ILE A 200 7.40 -3.40 4.93
CA ILE A 200 7.32 -4.82 4.55
C ILE A 200 8.41 -5.20 3.54
N ILE A 201 8.71 -4.33 2.57
CA ILE A 201 9.76 -4.56 1.58
C ILE A 201 11.12 -4.66 2.27
N ASP A 202 11.44 -3.67 3.10
CA ASP A 202 12.74 -3.55 3.75
C ASP A 202 12.96 -4.68 4.79
N CYS A 203 11.91 -5.12 5.52
CA CYS A 203 12.01 -6.24 6.47
C CYS A 203 12.18 -7.63 5.82
N TYR A 204 11.46 -7.90 4.73
CA TYR A 204 11.39 -9.26 4.16
C TYR A 204 12.34 -9.47 2.97
N GLY A 205 12.91 -8.41 2.38
CA GLY A 205 13.96 -8.48 1.34
C GLY A 205 13.67 -9.51 0.24
N LEU A 206 14.36 -10.66 0.28
CA LEU A 206 14.18 -11.76 -0.67
C LEU A 206 12.75 -12.33 -0.72
N TYR A 207 12.00 -12.25 0.37
CA TYR A 207 10.62 -12.71 0.49
C TYR A 207 9.58 -11.57 0.45
N ALA A 208 10.01 -10.33 0.19
CA ALA A 208 9.13 -9.15 0.15
C ALA A 208 7.93 -9.33 -0.78
N ASN A 209 8.15 -9.93 -1.96
CA ASN A 209 7.07 -10.16 -2.93
C ASN A 209 5.94 -11.04 -2.37
N SER A 210 6.29 -12.08 -1.61
CA SER A 210 5.29 -12.97 -0.98
C SER A 210 4.57 -12.24 0.16
N ALA A 211 5.27 -11.44 0.95
CA ALA A 211 4.68 -10.65 2.04
C ALA A 211 3.72 -9.57 1.50
N ILE A 212 4.11 -8.85 0.44
CA ILE A 212 3.26 -7.85 -0.23
C ILE A 212 2.03 -8.51 -0.86
N ALA A 213 2.17 -9.72 -1.43
CA ALA A 213 1.04 -10.47 -1.97
C ALA A 213 0.02 -10.81 -0.88
N ALA A 214 0.48 -11.30 0.29
CA ALA A 214 -0.39 -11.55 1.44
C ALA A 214 -1.11 -10.27 1.88
N ASN A 215 -0.35 -9.18 2.07
CA ASN A 215 -0.90 -7.89 2.47
C ASN A 215 -1.96 -7.38 1.49
N THR A 216 -1.65 -7.43 0.20
CA THR A 216 -2.56 -6.99 -0.87
C THR A 216 -3.83 -7.84 -0.92
N PHE A 217 -3.71 -9.15 -0.73
CA PHE A 217 -4.86 -10.08 -0.74
C PHE A 217 -5.81 -9.77 0.42
N ILE A 218 -5.33 -9.75 1.66
CA ILE A 218 -6.16 -9.47 2.85
C ILE A 218 -6.77 -8.07 2.75
N ARG A 219 -5.98 -7.09 2.34
CA ARG A 219 -6.47 -5.72 2.15
C ARG A 219 -7.59 -5.63 1.13
N SER A 220 -7.48 -6.35 0.01
CA SER A 220 -8.52 -6.35 -1.04
C SER A 220 -9.82 -6.96 -0.52
N ILE A 221 -9.74 -7.98 0.35
CA ILE A 221 -10.93 -8.52 1.04
C ILE A 221 -11.59 -7.43 1.88
N PHE A 222 -10.84 -6.70 2.70
CA PHE A 222 -11.39 -5.61 3.51
C PHE A 222 -12.00 -4.50 2.64
N GLY A 223 -11.31 -4.09 1.56
CA GLY A 223 -11.84 -3.10 0.61
C GLY A 223 -13.13 -3.56 -0.09
N ALA A 224 -13.33 -4.86 -0.29
CA ALA A 224 -14.56 -5.40 -0.86
C ALA A 224 -15.69 -5.53 0.18
N VAL A 225 -15.36 -5.90 1.42
CA VAL A 225 -16.34 -6.17 2.48
C VAL A 225 -16.88 -4.88 3.10
N PHE A 226 -16.05 -3.86 3.30
CA PHE A 226 -16.43 -2.63 3.99
C PHE A 226 -17.58 -1.85 3.31
N PRO A 227 -17.57 -1.66 1.98
CA PRO A 227 -18.69 -1.04 1.27
C PRO A 227 -20.03 -1.79 1.42
N LEU A 228 -20.02 -3.12 1.57
CA LEU A 228 -21.25 -3.92 1.62
C LEU A 228 -22.14 -3.57 2.82
N PHE A 229 -21.54 -3.16 3.95
CA PHE A 229 -22.28 -2.75 5.14
C PHE A 229 -22.27 -1.23 5.37
N ALA A 230 -21.45 -0.47 4.64
CA ALA A 230 -21.28 0.97 4.79
C ALA A 230 -22.61 1.72 4.82
N ARG A 231 -23.46 1.50 3.83
CA ARG A 231 -24.73 2.21 3.68
C ARG A 231 -25.71 1.91 4.83
N LYS A 232 -25.81 0.65 5.23
CA LYS A 232 -26.65 0.25 6.38
C LYS A 232 -26.12 0.83 7.69
N MET A 233 -24.80 0.85 7.85
CA MET A 233 -24.14 1.43 9.02
C MET A 233 -24.45 2.93 9.13
N TYR A 234 -24.27 3.70 8.06
CA TYR A 234 -24.54 5.15 8.08
C TYR A 234 -26.02 5.49 8.28
N TYR A 235 -26.95 4.74 7.70
CA TYR A 235 -28.38 4.99 7.97
C TYR A 235 -28.83 4.53 9.37
N GLY A 236 -28.19 3.53 9.95
CA GLY A 236 -28.52 3.01 11.28
C GLY A 236 -27.91 3.82 12.42
N LEU A 237 -26.66 4.28 12.27
CA LEU A 237 -25.93 5.06 13.28
C LEU A 237 -26.07 6.57 13.08
N GLY A 238 -26.44 7.00 11.88
CA GLY A 238 -26.33 8.39 11.47
C GLY A 238 -24.93 8.72 10.95
N VAL A 239 -24.80 9.91 10.38
CA VAL A 239 -23.53 10.45 9.86
C VAL A 239 -22.82 11.32 10.92
N GLN A 240 -23.33 11.33 12.16
CA GLN A 240 -22.89 12.17 13.29
C GLN A 240 -22.12 11.33 14.32
#